data_AF-A0A2D9NIH9-F1
#
_entry.id   AF-A0A2D9NIH9-F1
#
_cell.length_a   1.000
_cell.length_b   1.000
_cell.length_c   1.000
_cell.angle_alpha   90.00
_cell.angle_beta   90.00
_cell.angle_gamma   90.00
#
_symmetry.space_group_name_H-M   'P 1'
#
loop_
_entity.id
_entity.type
_entity.pdbx_description
1 polymer ?
#
loop_
_entity_poly.entity_id
_entity_poly.type
_entity_poly.pdbx_seq_one_letter_code
_entity_poly.pdbx_strand_id
1 'polypeptide(L)'
;MDRRRCTPLFNTCPFRQCFSILIVLVIVLVSIPIESVDGEESNFEEKITLLDVRVLDSTCLNEESCNAWQPSNLIEYFGADWCEPCLEIEEEIDKIDYNDSVIIQHHPSLDDLSFLQYSKLKFDNQYRLLFIPSIVINGQGLLTGSSQGLEVNQAIKEFNGSFNGIDDLELNNGTLYWNASSGYYLNLWMLEETPHEFENYSHQNLATSFLSFDSGNKSADISNWTKDWKGRIVFMLEDPGVANLTSASSQPLGNFDFNEQQNSSDEELNLDEMNPSTLALLVGIFLFLILLPALIMFLGLLKQGKEFPNLEQE
;
A
#
# COMPACT_ATOMS: atom_id res chain seq x y z
N MET A 1 85.09 -31.88 -34.64
CA MET A 1 84.65 -31.09 -35.82
C MET A 1 83.15 -30.89 -35.68
N ASP A 2 82.71 -29.82 -35.02
CA ASP A 2 82.35 -28.46 -35.53
C ASP A 2 80.84 -28.35 -35.88
N ARG A 3 80.02 -27.73 -34.99
CA ARG A 3 79.34 -26.40 -35.08
C ARG A 3 78.13 -26.36 -36.04
N ARG A 4 76.91 -25.85 -35.71
CA ARG A 4 76.48 -24.60 -35.04
C ARG A 4 75.04 -24.69 -34.47
N ARG A 5 74.80 -24.21 -33.23
CA ARG A 5 73.98 -23.04 -32.79
C ARG A 5 72.54 -22.89 -33.31
N CYS A 6 71.57 -22.81 -32.38
CA CYS A 6 70.66 -21.67 -32.20
C CYS A 6 70.06 -21.63 -30.78
N THR A 7 69.65 -20.43 -30.38
CA THR A 7 69.49 -19.81 -29.05
C THR A 7 68.21 -20.17 -28.27
N PRO A 8 68.19 -19.94 -26.94
CA PRO A 8 66.97 -19.88 -26.13
C PRO A 8 66.37 -18.47 -26.19
N LEU A 9 65.04 -18.36 -26.17
CA LEU A 9 64.32 -17.10 -25.95
C LEU A 9 63.22 -17.31 -24.90
N PHE A 10 63.29 -16.42 -23.90
CA PHE A 10 62.29 -16.09 -22.89
C PHE A 10 62.17 -16.94 -21.62
N ASN A 11 62.96 -16.44 -20.67
CA ASN A 11 62.81 -16.47 -19.23
C ASN A 11 61.46 -15.92 -18.72
N THR A 12 61.02 -16.49 -17.59
CA THR A 12 60.41 -15.87 -16.39
C THR A 12 58.99 -15.29 -16.42
N CYS A 13 58.09 -15.91 -15.65
CA CYS A 13 57.51 -15.29 -14.44
C CYS A 13 56.91 -16.35 -13.48
N PRO A 14 57.19 -16.34 -12.15
CA PRO A 14 56.72 -17.36 -11.23
C PRO A 14 55.33 -17.01 -10.67
N PHE A 15 54.36 -17.86 -10.96
CA PHE A 15 52.93 -17.73 -10.64
C PHE A 15 52.57 -17.70 -9.14
N ARG A 16 53.55 -17.75 -8.22
CA ARG A 16 53.31 -18.02 -6.80
C ARG A 16 53.36 -16.78 -5.90
N GLN A 17 53.85 -15.65 -6.41
CA GLN A 17 54.09 -14.44 -5.59
C GLN A 17 53.00 -13.37 -5.73
N CYS A 18 52.25 -13.33 -6.84
CA CYS A 18 51.14 -12.37 -7.00
C CYS A 18 49.93 -12.70 -6.12
N PHE A 19 49.67 -13.98 -5.85
CA PHE A 19 48.51 -14.41 -5.06
C PHE A 19 48.63 -13.98 -3.58
N SER A 20 49.84 -13.95 -3.04
CA SER A 20 50.09 -13.59 -1.64
C SER A 20 49.96 -12.08 -1.38
N ILE A 21 50.27 -11.24 -2.37
CA ILE A 21 50.15 -9.78 -2.25
C ILE A 21 48.68 -9.37 -2.32
N LEU A 22 47.88 -10.03 -3.16
CA LEU A 22 46.45 -9.75 -3.29
C LEU A 22 45.69 -10.06 -1.97
N ILE A 23 46.01 -11.18 -1.33
CA ILE A 23 45.37 -11.59 -0.07
C ILE A 23 45.72 -10.63 1.08
N VAL A 24 46.98 -10.17 1.16
CA VAL A 24 47.40 -9.22 2.19
C VAL A 24 46.73 -7.86 2.00
N LEU A 25 46.51 -7.42 0.76
CA LEU A 25 45.88 -6.14 0.46
C LEU A 25 44.37 -6.14 0.78
N VAL A 26 43.69 -7.28 0.61
CA VAL A 26 42.29 -7.47 1.02
C VAL A 26 42.13 -7.44 2.55
N ILE A 27 43.05 -8.05 3.30
CA ILE A 27 42.96 -8.09 4.78
C ILE A 27 43.18 -6.69 5.40
N VAL A 28 44.03 -5.86 4.79
CA VAL A 28 44.29 -4.49 5.28
C VAL A 28 43.09 -3.56 5.05
N LEU A 29 42.31 -3.77 3.99
CA LEU A 29 41.11 -2.97 3.70
C LEU A 29 39.94 -3.27 4.65
N VAL A 30 39.87 -4.47 5.22
CA VAL A 30 38.79 -4.89 6.15
C VAL A 30 39.02 -4.38 7.59
N SER A 31 40.17 -3.78 7.88
CA SER A 31 40.58 -3.42 9.26
C SER A 31 40.34 -1.95 9.62
N ILE A 32 39.60 -1.18 8.81
CA ILE A 32 39.32 0.23 9.11
C ILE A 32 38.09 0.27 10.04
N PRO A 33 38.19 0.86 11.26
CA PRO A 33 37.02 0.98 12.13
C PRO A 33 36.01 1.93 11.51
N ILE A 34 34.80 1.44 11.29
CA ILE A 34 33.65 2.26 10.89
C ILE A 34 33.15 2.94 12.17
N GLU A 35 33.27 4.26 12.26
CA GLU A 35 32.54 5.02 13.29
C GLU A 35 31.05 4.89 12.97
N SER A 36 30.31 4.23 13.87
CA SER A 36 28.86 4.16 13.80
C SER A 36 28.29 5.55 14.00
N VAL A 37 27.73 6.12 12.93
CA VAL A 37 26.76 7.22 13.05
C VAL A 37 25.49 6.58 13.63
N ASP A 38 25.14 6.93 14.86
CA ASP A 38 23.82 6.62 15.42
C ASP A 38 22.78 7.19 14.45
N GLY A 39 22.03 6.29 13.80
CA GLY A 39 20.79 6.68 13.16
C GLY A 39 19.84 7.12 14.27
N GLU A 40 19.34 8.35 14.17
CA GLU A 40 18.21 8.79 14.98
C GLU A 40 17.10 7.73 14.84
N GLU A 41 16.77 7.06 15.94
CA GLU A 41 15.46 6.44 16.12
C GLU A 41 14.44 7.54 15.87
N SER A 42 13.90 7.61 14.66
CA SER A 42 12.64 8.30 14.43
C SER A 42 11.63 7.57 15.31
N ASN A 43 11.23 8.21 16.41
CA ASN A 43 10.03 7.83 17.15
C ASN A 43 8.93 7.58 16.11
N PHE A 44 8.47 6.34 15.98
CA PHE A 44 7.20 6.05 15.33
C PHE A 44 6.13 6.67 16.22
N GLU A 45 5.87 7.97 16.06
CA GLU A 45 4.63 8.55 16.52
C GLU A 45 3.53 7.82 15.76
N GLU A 46 2.68 7.13 16.54
CA GLU A 46 1.47 6.48 16.09
C GLU A 46 0.65 7.50 15.28
N LYS A 47 0.76 7.44 13.96
CA LYS A 47 0.13 8.43 13.08
C LYS A 47 -1.37 8.19 13.07
N ILE A 48 -2.10 8.97 13.86
CA ILE A 48 -3.56 8.97 13.88
C ILE A 48 -4.05 9.61 12.58
N THR A 49 -4.58 8.81 11.66
CA THR A 49 -5.11 9.30 10.38
C THR A 49 -6.54 9.79 10.45
N LEU A 50 -7.35 9.29 11.39
CA LEU A 50 -8.73 9.70 11.60
C LEU A 50 -8.89 10.31 12.99
N LEU A 51 -9.32 11.57 13.06
CA LEU A 51 -9.46 12.31 14.30
C LEU A 51 -10.92 12.40 14.75
N ASP A 52 -11.82 12.83 13.87
CA ASP A 52 -13.23 13.03 14.20
C ASP A 52 -14.12 12.64 13.01
N VAL A 53 -15.36 12.28 13.31
CA VAL A 53 -16.40 11.93 12.35
C VAL A 53 -17.68 12.66 12.72
N ARG A 54 -18.32 13.31 11.75
CA ARG A 54 -19.63 13.93 11.90
C ARG A 54 -20.55 13.52 10.77
N VAL A 55 -21.85 13.56 10.99
CA VAL A 55 -22.84 13.12 10.00
C VAL A 55 -23.97 14.14 9.90
N LEU A 56 -24.36 14.43 8.66
CA LEU A 56 -25.62 15.10 8.34
C LEU A 56 -26.50 14.16 7.51
N ASP A 57 -27.79 14.15 7.82
CA ASP A 57 -28.80 13.44 7.05
C ASP A 57 -29.51 14.40 6.08
N SER A 58 -30.05 13.89 4.97
CA SER A 58 -30.69 14.73 3.93
C SER A 58 -31.93 15.49 4.40
N THR A 59 -32.43 15.16 5.60
CA THR A 59 -33.46 15.94 6.31
C THR A 59 -33.04 17.39 6.53
N CYS A 60 -31.74 17.66 6.69
CA CYS A 60 -31.16 19.00 6.82
C CYS A 60 -31.45 19.95 5.64
N LEU A 61 -31.77 19.43 4.44
CA LEU A 61 -32.12 20.27 3.29
C LEU A 61 -33.41 21.07 3.49
N ASN A 62 -34.26 20.64 4.44
CA ASN A 62 -35.54 21.30 4.74
C ASN A 62 -35.44 22.26 5.94
N GLU A 63 -34.27 22.37 6.56
CA GLU A 63 -34.04 23.17 7.75
C GLU A 63 -33.19 24.40 7.41
N GLU A 64 -33.43 25.52 8.09
CA GLU A 64 -32.62 26.74 7.89
C GLU A 64 -31.18 26.56 8.42
N SER A 65 -31.03 25.74 9.46
CA SER A 65 -29.78 25.42 10.15
C SER A 65 -29.85 23.97 10.62
N CYS A 66 -28.82 23.18 10.34
CA CYS A 66 -28.72 21.79 10.74
C CYS A 66 -27.33 21.49 11.32
N ASN A 67 -27.31 20.93 12.53
CA ASN A 67 -26.07 20.57 13.23
C ASN A 67 -25.74 19.09 12.98
N ALA A 68 -24.48 18.81 12.70
CA ALA A 68 -24.04 17.44 12.52
C ALA A 68 -23.92 16.70 13.85
N TRP A 69 -24.30 15.43 13.84
CA TRP A 69 -24.17 14.55 15.00
C TRP A 69 -22.88 13.72 14.89
N GLN A 70 -22.39 13.26 16.04
CA GLN A 70 -21.19 12.42 16.12
C GLN A 70 -21.61 10.96 16.34
N PRO A 71 -21.22 10.03 15.46
CA PRO A 71 -21.48 8.61 15.66
C PRO A 71 -20.53 8.01 16.70
N SER A 72 -20.95 6.92 17.34
CA SER A 72 -20.07 6.13 18.21
C SER A 72 -19.07 5.30 17.40
N ASN A 73 -19.46 4.88 16.19
CA ASN A 73 -18.62 4.09 15.30
C ASN A 73 -18.71 4.54 13.85
N LEU A 74 -17.57 4.49 13.17
CA LEU A 74 -17.43 4.55 11.72
C LEU A 74 -17.04 3.17 11.21
N ILE A 75 -17.78 2.68 10.22
CA ILE A 75 -17.48 1.45 9.49
C ILE A 75 -17.30 1.79 8.02
N GLU A 76 -16.11 1.55 7.48
CA GLU A 76 -15.82 1.72 6.06
C GLU A 76 -15.70 0.33 5.43
N TYR A 77 -16.66 -0.01 4.57
CA TYR A 77 -16.72 -1.28 3.86
C TYR A 77 -16.25 -1.10 2.42
N PHE A 78 -15.27 -1.88 2.00
CA PHE A 78 -14.73 -1.89 0.65
C PHE A 78 -15.15 -3.18 -0.06
N GLY A 79 -16.01 -3.05 -1.05
CA GLY A 79 -16.60 -4.16 -1.82
C GLY A 79 -16.66 -3.85 -3.32
N ALA A 80 -17.38 -4.68 -4.07
CA ALA A 80 -17.71 -4.45 -5.47
C ALA A 80 -18.89 -5.34 -5.87
N ASP A 81 -19.72 -4.90 -6.82
CA ASP A 81 -20.92 -5.67 -7.20
C ASP A 81 -20.58 -7.03 -7.83
N TRP A 82 -19.44 -7.14 -8.53
CA TRP A 82 -19.00 -8.40 -9.14
C TRP A 82 -18.38 -9.39 -8.14
N CYS A 83 -18.19 -8.98 -6.89
CA CYS A 83 -17.52 -9.75 -5.85
C CYS A 83 -18.50 -10.70 -5.15
N GLU A 84 -18.56 -11.96 -5.58
CA GLU A 84 -19.36 -12.99 -4.88
C GLU A 84 -19.08 -13.08 -3.35
N PRO A 85 -17.83 -13.04 -2.84
CA PRO A 85 -17.58 -13.10 -1.39
C PRO A 85 -18.03 -11.84 -0.62
N CYS A 86 -18.41 -10.77 -1.31
CA CYS A 86 -18.86 -9.50 -0.72
C CYS A 86 -20.34 -9.58 -0.27
N LEU A 87 -21.16 -10.39 -0.94
CA LEU A 87 -22.60 -10.52 -0.66
C LEU A 87 -22.90 -10.92 0.79
N GLU A 88 -22.16 -11.88 1.34
CA GLU A 88 -22.34 -12.32 2.74
C GLU A 88 -22.03 -11.19 3.74
N ILE A 89 -21.11 -10.29 3.38
CA ILE A 89 -20.71 -9.17 4.24
C ILE A 89 -21.72 -8.03 4.17
N GLU A 90 -22.26 -7.75 2.99
CA GLU A 90 -23.35 -6.78 2.81
C GLU A 90 -24.57 -7.15 3.65
N GLU A 91 -24.95 -8.44 3.70
CA GLU A 91 -26.02 -8.92 4.56
C GLU A 91 -25.75 -8.73 6.06
N GLU A 92 -24.50 -8.77 6.50
CA GLU A 92 -24.14 -8.52 7.91
C GLU A 92 -24.08 -7.04 8.23
N ILE A 93 -23.60 -6.22 7.30
CA ILE A 93 -23.54 -4.76 7.43
C ILE A 93 -24.95 -4.17 7.54
N ASP A 94 -25.91 -4.69 6.77
CA ASP A 94 -27.31 -4.26 6.81
C ASP A 94 -28.00 -4.46 8.16
N LYS A 95 -27.42 -5.30 9.04
CA LYS A 95 -27.94 -5.56 10.38
C LYS A 95 -27.40 -4.59 11.45
N ILE A 96 -26.43 -3.74 11.12
CA ILE A 96 -25.81 -2.78 12.05
C ILE A 96 -26.77 -1.62 12.35
N ASP A 97 -26.76 -1.12 13.59
CA ASP A 97 -27.61 0.02 13.99
C ASP A 97 -27.08 1.35 13.46
N TYR A 98 -27.80 1.89 12.47
CA TYR A 98 -27.52 3.16 11.78
C TYR A 98 -27.80 4.43 12.60
N ASN A 99 -28.35 4.32 13.82
CA ASN A 99 -28.58 5.47 14.70
C ASN A 99 -27.33 5.81 15.54
N ASP A 100 -26.51 4.81 15.83
CA ASP A 100 -25.31 4.95 16.65
C ASP A 100 -24.03 4.84 15.81
N SER A 101 -24.10 4.10 14.70
CA SER A 101 -22.98 3.90 13.79
C SER A 101 -23.25 4.56 12.43
N VAL A 102 -22.17 4.98 11.78
CA VAL A 102 -22.19 5.38 10.37
C VAL A 102 -21.40 4.39 9.54
N ILE A 103 -21.95 4.04 8.38
CA ILE A 103 -21.36 3.08 7.45
C ILE A 103 -21.12 3.80 6.14
N ILE A 104 -19.91 3.68 5.59
CA ILE A 104 -19.58 4.12 4.24
C ILE A 104 -19.27 2.87 3.43
N GLN A 105 -20.04 2.61 2.38
CA GLN A 105 -19.71 1.57 1.41
C GLN A 105 -18.89 2.20 0.27
N HIS A 106 -17.81 1.52 -0.11
CA HIS A 106 -16.84 1.98 -1.10
C HIS A 106 -16.70 0.93 -2.20
N HIS A 107 -16.85 1.36 -3.44
CA HIS A 107 -16.51 0.56 -4.62
C HIS A 107 -15.21 1.10 -5.27
N PRO A 108 -14.03 0.54 -4.89
CA PRO A 108 -12.73 0.94 -5.43
C PRO A 108 -12.40 0.24 -6.78
N SER A 109 -13.21 -0.71 -7.23
CA SER A 109 -12.97 -1.46 -8.47
C SER A 109 -13.35 -0.67 -9.71
N LEU A 110 -12.42 -0.53 -10.66
CA LEU A 110 -12.70 0.11 -11.96
C LEU A 110 -13.71 -0.66 -12.83
N ASP A 111 -13.92 -1.94 -12.54
CA ASP A 111 -14.86 -2.79 -13.25
C ASP A 111 -16.32 -2.63 -12.75
N ASP A 112 -16.54 -1.81 -11.72
CA ASP A 112 -17.87 -1.55 -11.16
C ASP A 112 -18.49 -0.30 -11.79
N LEU A 113 -19.78 -0.35 -12.17
CA LEU A 113 -20.49 0.83 -12.69
C LEU A 113 -20.53 1.99 -11.69
N SER A 114 -20.52 1.68 -10.40
CA SER A 114 -20.55 2.65 -9.30
C SER A 114 -19.17 2.98 -8.75
N PHE A 115 -18.10 2.67 -9.50
CA PHE A 115 -16.73 3.04 -9.19
C PHE A 115 -16.58 4.51 -8.78
N LEU A 116 -15.96 4.75 -7.63
CA LEU A 116 -15.55 6.08 -7.19
C LEU A 116 -14.03 6.17 -7.03
N GLN A 117 -13.39 7.09 -7.76
CA GLN A 117 -11.94 7.27 -7.73
C GLN A 117 -11.38 7.51 -6.32
N TYR A 118 -12.10 8.30 -5.50
CA TYR A 118 -11.67 8.57 -4.13
C TYR A 118 -11.77 7.35 -3.23
N SER A 119 -12.77 6.49 -3.42
CA SER A 119 -12.84 5.18 -2.76
C SER A 119 -11.62 4.32 -3.10
N LYS A 120 -11.19 4.31 -4.37
CA LYS A 120 -9.96 3.62 -4.79
C LYS A 120 -8.70 4.21 -4.17
N LEU A 121 -8.56 5.53 -4.13
CA LEU A 121 -7.40 6.18 -3.50
C LEU A 121 -7.34 5.87 -2.00
N LYS A 122 -8.48 5.85 -1.30
CA LYS A 122 -8.55 5.48 0.11
C LYS A 122 -8.15 4.01 0.32
N PHE A 123 -8.69 3.11 -0.50
CA PHE A 123 -8.34 1.68 -0.50
C PHE A 123 -6.85 1.43 -0.75
N ASP A 124 -6.29 1.99 -1.83
CA ASP A 124 -4.91 1.71 -2.27
C ASP A 124 -3.85 2.42 -1.41
N ASN A 125 -4.10 3.69 -1.02
CA ASN A 125 -3.05 4.55 -0.48
C ASN A 125 -3.19 4.81 1.02
N GLN A 126 -4.40 5.16 1.48
CA GLN A 126 -4.61 5.50 2.88
C GLN A 126 -4.63 4.23 3.74
N TYR A 127 -5.38 3.22 3.31
CA TYR A 127 -5.50 1.94 4.03
C TYR A 127 -4.62 0.82 3.48
N ARG A 128 -4.08 0.97 2.26
CA ARG A 128 -3.18 -0.01 1.62
C ARG A 128 -3.74 -1.43 1.64
N LEU A 129 -5.06 -1.53 1.41
CA LEU A 129 -5.78 -2.78 1.43
C LEU A 129 -5.38 -3.62 0.22
N LEU A 130 -5.24 -4.92 0.44
CA LEU A 130 -4.79 -5.86 -0.60
C LEU A 130 -5.97 -6.55 -1.31
N PHE A 131 -7.09 -6.71 -0.62
CA PHE A 131 -8.22 -7.52 -1.08
C PHE A 131 -9.56 -6.91 -0.71
N ILE A 132 -10.57 -7.18 -1.52
CA ILE A 132 -11.98 -7.03 -1.17
C ILE A 132 -12.59 -8.42 -0.89
N PRO A 133 -13.61 -8.54 -0.01
CA PRO A 133 -14.10 -7.49 0.86
C PRO A 133 -13.10 -7.13 1.96
N SER A 134 -13.08 -5.87 2.37
CA SER A 134 -12.35 -5.41 3.57
C SER A 134 -13.22 -4.42 4.35
N ILE A 135 -13.14 -4.47 5.68
CA ILE A 135 -13.86 -3.57 6.58
C ILE A 135 -12.83 -2.87 7.47
N VAL A 136 -12.89 -1.54 7.50
CA VAL A 136 -12.13 -0.71 8.44
C VAL A 136 -13.07 -0.12 9.47
N ILE A 137 -12.78 -0.34 10.75
CA ILE A 137 -13.57 0.11 11.89
C ILE A 137 -12.81 1.24 12.59
N ASN A 138 -13.45 2.40 12.70
CA ASN A 138 -12.92 3.58 13.39
C ASN A 138 -11.52 4.01 12.90
N GLY A 139 -11.21 3.76 11.62
CA GLY A 139 -9.92 4.08 11.01
C GLY A 139 -8.72 3.26 11.53
N GLN A 140 -8.95 2.20 12.31
CA GLN A 140 -7.90 1.43 13.01
C GLN A 140 -8.09 -0.09 12.88
N GLY A 141 -9.29 -0.60 13.13
CA GLY A 141 -9.56 -2.04 13.13
C GLY A 141 -9.77 -2.56 11.72
N LEU A 142 -9.10 -3.64 11.31
CA LEU A 142 -9.20 -4.22 9.97
C LEU A 142 -9.73 -5.66 10.03
N LEU A 143 -10.78 -5.92 9.24
CA LEU A 143 -11.25 -7.25 8.89
C LEU A 143 -11.05 -7.46 7.38
N THR A 144 -10.44 -8.55 6.98
CA THR A 144 -10.15 -8.84 5.57
C THR A 144 -10.74 -10.18 5.15
N GLY A 145 -11.46 -10.18 4.02
CA GLY A 145 -12.15 -11.34 3.48
C GLY A 145 -13.41 -11.71 4.25
N SER A 146 -14.23 -12.59 3.65
CA SER A 146 -15.56 -12.92 4.17
C SER A 146 -15.51 -13.54 5.57
N SER A 147 -14.55 -14.45 5.82
CA SER A 147 -14.46 -15.14 7.11
C SER A 147 -14.26 -14.20 8.29
N GLN A 148 -13.44 -13.17 8.12
CA GLN A 148 -13.21 -12.16 9.15
C GLN A 148 -14.32 -11.10 9.14
N GLY A 149 -14.84 -10.73 7.98
CA GLY A 149 -15.92 -9.75 7.85
C GLY A 149 -17.19 -10.16 8.62
N LEU A 150 -17.47 -11.46 8.74
CA LEU A 150 -18.58 -11.97 9.57
C LEU A 150 -18.41 -11.68 11.07
N GLU A 151 -17.21 -11.29 11.53
CA GLU A 151 -16.94 -10.86 12.91
C GLU A 151 -17.29 -9.38 13.17
N VAL A 152 -17.76 -8.63 12.16
CA VAL A 152 -17.96 -7.16 12.24
C VAL A 152 -18.76 -6.70 13.48
N ASN A 153 -19.86 -7.39 13.80
CA ASN A 153 -20.71 -7.05 14.94
C ASN A 153 -20.02 -7.26 16.30
N GLN A 154 -19.04 -8.15 16.38
CA GLN A 154 -18.20 -8.32 17.55
C GLN A 154 -17.08 -7.27 17.56
N ALA A 155 -16.40 -7.10 16.43
CA ALA A 155 -15.28 -6.18 16.29
C ALA A 155 -15.65 -4.73 16.64
N ILE A 156 -16.84 -4.25 16.22
CA ILE A 156 -17.33 -2.90 16.57
C ILE A 156 -17.40 -2.69 18.09
N LYS A 157 -17.69 -3.73 18.89
CA LYS A 157 -17.78 -3.62 20.35
C LYS A 157 -16.42 -3.56 21.03
N GLU A 158 -15.39 -4.06 20.36
CA GLU A 158 -14.02 -4.13 20.86
C GLU A 158 -13.23 -2.87 20.46
N PHE A 159 -13.51 -2.33 19.29
CA PHE A 159 -12.92 -1.09 18.78
C PHE A 159 -13.83 0.10 19.11
N ASN A 160 -13.62 0.74 20.26
CA ASN A 160 -14.30 1.99 20.57
C ASN A 160 -13.68 3.17 19.80
N GLY A 161 -14.49 3.89 19.02
CA GLY A 161 -14.08 5.13 18.37
C GLY A 161 -13.91 6.24 19.41
N SER A 162 -12.75 6.90 19.41
CA SER A 162 -12.54 8.15 20.15
C SER A 162 -12.46 9.30 19.16
N PHE A 163 -13.61 9.77 18.71
CA PHE A 163 -13.70 10.89 17.77
C PHE A 163 -13.58 12.23 18.51
N ASN A 164 -12.57 13.00 18.17
CA ASN A 164 -12.33 14.33 18.71
C ASN A 164 -11.55 15.18 17.71
N GLY A 165 -11.93 16.45 17.55
CA GLY A 165 -11.20 17.39 16.73
C GLY A 165 -12.09 18.38 16.00
N ILE A 166 -13.39 18.10 15.87
CA ILE A 166 -14.40 19.04 15.38
C ILE A 166 -15.23 19.49 16.59
N ASP A 167 -15.16 20.78 16.93
CA ASP A 167 -15.97 21.36 18.01
C ASP A 167 -17.42 21.59 17.54
N ASP A 168 -17.57 22.06 16.30
CA ASP A 168 -18.85 22.45 15.72
C ASP A 168 -18.84 22.25 14.21
N LEU A 169 -19.97 21.81 13.66
CA LEU A 169 -20.18 21.61 12.23
C LEU A 169 -21.67 21.79 11.89
N GLU A 170 -21.95 22.85 11.14
CA GLU A 170 -23.31 23.30 10.84
C GLU A 170 -23.46 23.55 9.33
N LEU A 171 -24.58 23.07 8.76
CA LEU A 171 -25.01 23.46 7.42
C LEU A 171 -26.11 24.53 7.54
N ASN A 172 -25.86 25.70 6.96
CA ASN A 172 -26.79 26.82 6.98
C ASN A 172 -26.96 27.40 5.58
N ASN A 173 -28.17 27.29 5.03
CA ASN A 173 -28.53 27.78 3.69
C ASN A 173 -27.53 27.38 2.59
N GLY A 174 -27.06 26.12 2.60
CA GLY A 174 -26.13 25.58 1.61
C GLY A 174 -24.65 25.96 1.84
N THR A 175 -24.35 26.79 2.84
CA THR A 175 -22.98 27.04 3.28
C THR A 175 -22.69 26.18 4.50
N LEU A 176 -21.64 25.38 4.41
CA LEU A 176 -21.11 24.60 5.52
C LEU A 176 -20.19 25.50 6.36
N TYR A 177 -20.34 25.44 7.68
CA TYR A 177 -19.48 26.08 8.66
C TYR A 177 -18.91 25.03 9.59
N TRP A 178 -17.63 25.16 9.94
CA TRP A 178 -17.00 24.25 10.89
C TRP A 178 -15.95 24.95 11.72
N ASN A 179 -15.75 24.42 12.92
CA ASN A 179 -14.64 24.75 13.80
C ASN A 179 -13.94 23.45 14.19
N ALA A 180 -12.71 23.27 13.70
CA ALA A 180 -11.95 22.05 13.90
C ALA A 180 -10.48 22.35 14.20
N SER A 181 -9.78 21.33 14.68
CA SER A 181 -8.33 21.36 14.85
C SER A 181 -7.66 21.63 13.50
N SER A 182 -6.71 22.56 13.47
CA SER A 182 -5.99 22.94 12.25
C SER A 182 -4.89 21.93 11.89
N GLY A 183 -4.52 21.88 10.60
CA GLY A 183 -3.43 21.03 10.10
C GLY A 183 -3.91 19.70 9.49
N TYR A 184 -5.21 19.49 9.44
CA TYR A 184 -5.88 18.31 8.89
C TYR A 184 -6.73 18.67 7.67
N TYR A 185 -7.32 17.67 7.02
CA TYR A 185 -8.34 17.85 5.99
C TYR A 185 -9.71 17.45 6.52
N LEU A 186 -10.71 18.28 6.21
CA LEU A 186 -12.11 17.94 6.37
C LEU A 186 -12.59 17.28 5.07
N ASN A 187 -12.66 15.95 5.08
CA ASN A 187 -13.09 15.12 3.97
C ASN A 187 -14.58 14.82 4.08
N LEU A 188 -15.33 15.02 3.00
CA LEU A 188 -16.77 14.85 2.95
C LEU A 188 -17.11 13.73 1.99
N TRP A 189 -17.85 12.74 2.46
CA TRP A 189 -18.36 11.62 1.67
C TRP A 189 -19.87 11.74 1.56
N MET A 190 -20.37 11.89 0.33
CA MET A 190 -21.80 11.82 0.06
C MET A 190 -22.19 10.37 -0.16
N LEU A 191 -23.16 9.90 0.62
CA LEU A 191 -23.69 8.55 0.60
C LEU A 191 -25.12 8.58 0.08
N GLU A 192 -25.40 7.72 -0.89
CA GLU A 192 -26.71 7.62 -1.51
C GLU A 192 -27.12 6.16 -1.73
N GLU A 193 -28.43 5.94 -1.80
CA GLU A 193 -28.97 4.64 -2.18
C GLU A 193 -28.66 4.36 -3.67
N THR A 194 -27.87 3.32 -3.93
CA THR A 194 -27.43 2.95 -5.27
C THR A 194 -27.83 1.50 -5.58
N PRO A 195 -28.56 1.23 -6.68
CA PRO A 195 -28.91 -0.13 -7.06
C PRO A 195 -27.66 -0.99 -7.31
N HIS A 196 -27.66 -2.22 -6.80
CA HIS A 196 -26.62 -3.20 -7.11
C HIS A 196 -26.72 -3.64 -8.59
N GLU A 197 -25.59 -3.80 -9.27
CA GLU A 197 -25.54 -4.09 -10.71
C GLU A 197 -26.11 -5.47 -11.07
N PHE A 198 -25.73 -6.50 -10.31
CA PHE A 198 -26.09 -7.90 -10.60
C PHE A 198 -27.21 -8.48 -9.72
N GLU A 199 -27.54 -7.83 -8.61
CA GLU A 199 -28.49 -8.33 -7.61
C GLU A 199 -29.72 -7.41 -7.49
N ASN A 200 -30.84 -7.95 -7.00
CA ASN A 200 -32.11 -7.23 -6.92
C ASN A 200 -32.30 -6.51 -5.57
N TYR A 201 -31.29 -5.74 -5.16
CA TYR A 201 -31.34 -4.86 -4.00
C TYR A 201 -30.49 -3.59 -4.24
N SER A 202 -30.53 -2.63 -3.31
CA SER A 202 -29.73 -1.40 -3.39
C SER A 202 -28.80 -1.28 -2.18
N HIS A 203 -27.57 -0.84 -2.43
CA HIS A 203 -26.63 -0.36 -1.42
C HIS A 203 -27.19 0.91 -0.79
N GLN A 204 -27.41 0.92 0.53
CA GLN A 204 -28.06 2.05 1.21
C GLN A 204 -27.11 3.22 1.47
N ASN A 205 -25.81 2.96 1.60
CA ASN A 205 -24.82 3.94 2.03
C ASN A 205 -23.57 3.96 1.14
N LEU A 206 -23.77 3.83 -0.17
CA LEU A 206 -22.66 3.83 -1.13
C LEU A 206 -22.13 5.25 -1.34
N ALA A 207 -20.81 5.41 -1.25
CA ALA A 207 -20.14 6.66 -1.53
C ALA A 207 -20.25 7.02 -3.03
N THR A 208 -20.97 8.10 -3.35
CA THR A 208 -21.18 8.57 -4.73
C THR A 208 -20.40 9.84 -5.06
N SER A 209 -20.01 10.62 -4.05
CA SER A 209 -19.26 11.87 -4.24
C SER A 209 -18.34 12.19 -3.07
N PHE A 210 -17.33 13.02 -3.35
CA PHE A 210 -16.29 13.38 -2.39
C PHE A 210 -15.87 14.85 -2.54
N LEU A 211 -15.69 15.54 -1.41
CA LEU A 211 -15.04 16.85 -1.32
C LEU A 211 -13.99 16.85 -0.21
N SER A 212 -12.99 17.72 -0.33
CA SER A 212 -11.96 17.89 0.71
C SER A 212 -11.65 19.37 0.89
N PHE A 213 -11.59 19.80 2.14
CA PHE A 213 -11.24 21.16 2.52
C PHE A 213 -10.09 21.15 3.53
N ASP A 214 -9.26 22.17 3.50
CA ASP A 214 -8.33 22.44 4.60
C ASP A 214 -9.12 22.74 5.87
N SER A 215 -8.84 22.03 6.97
CA SER A 215 -9.51 22.20 8.27
C SER A 215 -9.39 23.62 8.84
N GLY A 216 -8.36 24.38 8.44
CA GLY A 216 -8.17 25.77 8.82
C GLY A 216 -9.10 26.76 8.12
N ASN A 217 -9.69 26.38 6.97
CA ASN A 217 -10.84 27.10 6.43
C ASN A 217 -12.01 26.92 7.41
N LYS A 218 -12.89 27.92 7.54
CA LYS A 218 -14.00 27.87 8.53
C LYS A 218 -15.38 27.68 7.90
N SER A 219 -15.44 27.75 6.57
CA SER A 219 -16.67 27.66 5.83
C SER A 219 -16.43 27.39 4.35
N ALA A 220 -17.39 26.74 3.69
CA ALA A 220 -17.43 26.54 2.26
C ALA A 220 -18.87 26.50 1.75
N ASP A 221 -19.12 27.10 0.59
CA ASP A 221 -20.40 26.97 -0.10
C ASP A 221 -20.45 25.62 -0.84
N ILE A 222 -21.36 24.75 -0.40
CA ILE A 222 -21.59 23.42 -0.96
C ILE A 222 -22.99 23.27 -1.55
N SER A 223 -23.73 24.37 -1.71
CA SER A 223 -25.14 24.38 -2.13
C SER A 223 -25.40 23.66 -3.45
N ASN A 224 -24.48 23.79 -4.41
CA ASN A 224 -24.57 23.09 -5.69
C ASN A 224 -24.31 21.59 -5.56
N TRP A 225 -23.44 21.19 -4.63
CA TRP A 225 -23.06 19.80 -4.41
C TRP A 225 -24.17 19.05 -3.66
N THR A 226 -24.80 19.69 -2.68
CA THR A 226 -25.92 19.12 -1.91
C THR A 226 -27.28 19.32 -2.57
N LYS A 227 -27.31 19.69 -3.85
CA LYS A 227 -28.58 19.95 -4.56
C LYS A 227 -29.28 18.62 -4.84
N ASP A 228 -30.49 18.47 -4.29
CA ASP A 228 -31.34 17.27 -4.44
C ASP A 228 -30.75 15.98 -3.84
N TRP A 229 -29.73 16.10 -2.98
CA TRP A 229 -29.07 14.98 -2.31
C TRP A 229 -30.05 14.19 -1.43
N LYS A 230 -29.92 12.86 -1.47
CA LYS A 230 -30.73 11.91 -0.69
C LYS A 230 -29.83 10.88 -0.02
N GLY A 231 -29.76 10.91 1.30
CA GLY A 231 -28.95 9.98 2.08
C GLY A 231 -28.17 10.68 3.19
N ARG A 232 -26.87 10.41 3.29
CA ARG A 232 -25.98 10.88 4.36
C ARG A 232 -24.76 11.62 3.80
N ILE A 233 -24.29 12.64 4.51
CA ILE A 233 -22.96 13.22 4.27
C ILE A 233 -22.14 12.93 5.52
N VAL A 234 -21.02 12.25 5.33
CA VAL A 234 -20.08 11.92 6.40
C VAL A 234 -18.88 12.84 6.28
N PHE A 235 -18.63 13.58 7.34
CA PHE A 235 -17.49 14.48 7.51
C PHE A 235 -16.43 13.75 8.31
N MET A 236 -15.22 13.69 7.80
CA MET A 236 -14.08 13.03 8.43
C MET A 236 -12.95 14.03 8.55
N LEU A 237 -12.49 14.29 9.78
CA LEU A 237 -11.29 15.07 10.02
C LEU A 237 -10.09 14.12 9.98
N GLU A 238 -9.25 14.24 8.95
CA GLU A 238 -8.20 13.27 8.66
C GLU A 238 -6.84 13.93 8.41
N ASP A 239 -5.76 13.26 8.80
CA ASP A 239 -4.38 13.61 8.41
C ASP A 239 -4.07 13.00 7.03
N PRO A 240 -3.44 13.74 6.09
CA PRO A 240 -2.90 13.14 4.87
C PRO A 240 -1.79 12.11 5.21
N GLY A 241 -2.16 10.83 5.34
CA GLY A 241 -1.21 9.78 5.70
C GLY A 241 -1.72 8.38 5.44
N VAL A 242 -0.81 7.42 5.63
CA VAL A 242 -1.13 6.00 5.69
C VAL A 242 -1.64 5.70 7.09
N ALA A 243 -2.79 5.04 7.18
CA ALA A 243 -3.38 4.62 8.44
C ALA A 243 -2.62 3.44 9.02
N ASN A 244 -2.50 3.42 10.34
CA ASN A 244 -1.97 2.27 11.05
C ASN A 244 -3.13 1.32 11.38
N LEU A 245 -3.23 0.21 10.65
CA LEU A 245 -4.32 -0.75 10.78
C LEU A 245 -3.88 -1.94 11.65
N THR A 246 -4.77 -2.37 12.54
CA THR A 246 -4.60 -3.54 13.39
C THR A 246 -5.70 -4.54 13.10
N SER A 247 -5.38 -5.84 13.12
CA SER A 247 -6.41 -6.85 12.87
C SER A 247 -7.49 -6.80 13.96
N ALA A 248 -8.74 -6.70 13.54
CA ALA A 248 -9.91 -6.72 14.40
C ALA A 248 -10.56 -8.11 14.51
N SER A 249 -9.96 -9.13 13.88
CA SER A 249 -10.45 -10.51 13.91
C SER A 249 -9.79 -11.27 15.06
N SER A 250 -10.55 -12.17 15.68
CA SER A 250 -10.03 -13.14 16.63
C SER A 250 -9.13 -14.21 15.98
N GLN A 251 -9.13 -14.28 14.64
CA GLN A 251 -8.37 -15.21 13.81
C GLN A 251 -7.66 -14.44 12.67
N PRO A 252 -6.59 -13.68 12.99
CA PRO A 252 -5.86 -12.91 11.98
C PRO A 252 -5.26 -13.83 10.90
N LEU A 253 -5.30 -13.36 9.64
CA LEU A 253 -4.74 -14.06 8.49
C LEU A 253 -3.21 -13.97 8.52
N GLY A 254 -2.58 -14.93 9.21
CA GLY A 254 -1.11 -15.03 9.24
C GLY A 254 -0.42 -13.78 9.81
N ASN A 255 0.86 -13.64 9.52
CA ASN A 255 1.72 -12.58 10.06
C ASN A 255 1.90 -11.43 9.05
N PHE A 256 0.85 -11.09 8.29
CA PHE A 256 0.89 -9.98 7.33
C PHE A 256 0.82 -8.65 8.09
N ASP A 257 1.84 -7.81 7.94
CA ASP A 257 1.84 -6.46 8.46
C ASP A 257 1.31 -5.48 7.39
N PHE A 258 0.15 -4.89 7.64
CA PHE A 258 -0.46 -3.89 6.75
C PHE A 258 0.25 -2.53 6.84
N ASN A 259 1.08 -2.35 7.86
CA ASN A 259 1.76 -1.11 8.18
C ASN A 259 3.22 -1.12 7.74
N GLU A 260 3.70 -2.24 7.17
CA GLU A 260 5.02 -2.32 6.55
C GLU A 260 5.07 -1.28 5.43
N GLN A 261 5.65 -0.12 5.73
CA GLN A 261 6.05 0.83 4.70
C GLN A 261 6.94 0.02 3.75
N GLN A 262 6.72 0.14 2.43
CA GLN A 262 7.70 -0.29 1.44
C GLN A 262 8.95 0.60 1.60
N ASN A 263 9.65 0.46 2.72
CA ASN A 263 11.08 0.31 2.63
C ASN A 263 11.21 -0.90 1.71
N SER A 264 11.81 -0.71 0.56
CA SER A 264 12.30 -1.81 -0.25
C SER A 264 13.30 -2.59 0.59
N SER A 265 12.83 -3.37 1.55
CA SER A 265 13.52 -4.49 2.13
C SER A 265 13.36 -5.64 1.14
N ASP A 266 13.85 -5.41 -0.08
CA ASP A 266 14.76 -6.44 -0.60
C ASP A 266 15.74 -6.65 0.54
N GLU A 267 15.91 -7.89 1.01
CA GLU A 267 16.99 -8.22 1.91
C GLU A 267 18.30 -7.80 1.21
N GLU A 268 18.67 -6.53 1.35
CA GLU A 268 19.95 -5.98 1.02
C GLU A 268 20.88 -6.70 1.98
N LEU A 269 21.42 -7.81 1.47
CA LEU A 269 22.73 -8.29 1.86
C LEU A 269 23.59 -7.03 1.94
N ASN A 270 23.83 -6.57 3.16
CA ASN A 270 24.63 -5.39 3.48
C ASN A 270 25.98 -5.50 2.78
N LEU A 271 26.03 -5.02 1.54
CA LEU A 271 27.21 -4.79 0.75
C LEU A 271 27.35 -3.28 0.79
N ASP A 272 28.00 -2.82 1.86
CA ASP A 272 28.38 -1.42 2.09
C ASP A 272 28.58 -0.69 0.76
N GLU A 273 27.71 0.30 0.53
CA GLU A 273 27.72 1.35 -0.51
C GLU A 273 28.79 1.18 -1.62
N MET A 274 28.72 0.07 -2.35
CA MET A 274 29.48 -0.08 -3.58
C MET A 274 28.76 0.75 -4.63
N ASN A 275 29.46 1.72 -5.21
CA ASN A 275 28.95 2.53 -6.32
C ASN A 275 28.22 1.59 -7.33
N PRO A 276 27.00 1.91 -7.77
CA PRO A 276 26.16 0.99 -8.55
C PRO A 276 26.84 0.46 -9.82
N SER A 277 27.80 1.22 -10.37
CA SER A 277 28.64 0.78 -11.49
C SER A 277 29.57 -0.39 -11.13
N THR A 278 30.12 -0.41 -9.91
CA THR A 278 30.97 -1.48 -9.38
C THR A 278 30.17 -2.74 -9.07
N LEU A 279 28.96 -2.60 -8.52
CA LEU A 279 28.06 -3.72 -8.25
C LEU A 279 27.61 -4.38 -9.56
N ALA A 280 27.17 -3.59 -10.54
CA ALA A 280 26.81 -4.10 -11.87
C ALA A 280 27.97 -4.84 -12.55
N LEU A 281 29.21 -4.34 -12.39
CA LEU A 281 30.40 -4.97 -12.93
C LEU A 281 30.73 -6.29 -12.23
N LEU A 282 30.61 -6.36 -10.90
CA LEU A 282 30.82 -7.59 -10.13
C LEU A 282 29.78 -8.67 -10.46
N VAL A 283 28.50 -8.30 -10.48
CA VAL A 283 27.41 -9.20 -10.84
C VAL A 283 27.57 -9.68 -12.29
N GLY A 284 27.96 -8.79 -13.20
CA GLY A 284 28.24 -9.14 -14.59
C GLY A 284 29.39 -10.14 -14.75
N ILE A 285 30.49 -9.96 -14.00
CA ILE A 285 31.62 -10.91 -13.99
C ILE A 285 31.17 -12.26 -13.41
N PHE A 286 30.41 -12.25 -12.32
CA PHE A 286 29.93 -13.47 -11.68
C PHE A 286 29.00 -14.27 -12.61
N LEU A 287 28.03 -13.62 -13.26
CA LEU A 287 27.17 -14.24 -14.25
C LEU A 287 27.96 -14.77 -15.45
N PHE A 288 28.98 -14.04 -15.91
CA PHE A 288 29.85 -14.49 -16.99
C PHE A 288 30.64 -15.75 -16.61
N LEU A 289 31.13 -15.84 -15.37
CA LEU A 289 31.83 -17.02 -14.86
C LEU A 289 30.89 -18.25 -14.77
N ILE A 290 29.62 -18.04 -14.40
CA ILE A 290 28.61 -19.11 -14.39
C ILE A 290 28.33 -19.62 -15.80
N LEU A 291 28.33 -18.73 -16.80
CA LEU A 291 28.05 -19.08 -18.20
C LEU A 291 29.25 -19.71 -18.92
N LEU A 292 30.45 -19.60 -18.37
CA LEU A 292 31.71 -20.02 -18.98
C LEU A 292 31.76 -21.53 -19.35
N PRO A 293 31.28 -22.47 -18.51
CA PRO A 293 31.21 -23.89 -18.85
C PRO A 293 30.29 -24.18 -20.04
N ALA A 294 29.16 -23.48 -20.13
CA ALA A 294 28.22 -23.61 -21.24
C ALA A 294 28.84 -23.08 -22.55
N LEU A 295 29.58 -21.98 -22.48
CA LEU A 295 30.27 -21.38 -23.62
C LEU A 295 31.42 -22.28 -24.12
N ILE A 296 32.16 -22.93 -23.22
CA ILE A 296 33.18 -23.94 -23.57
C ILE A 296 32.54 -25.14 -24.25
N MET A 297 31.42 -25.66 -23.72
CA MET A 297 30.69 -26.76 -24.36
C MET A 297 30.18 -26.39 -25.75
N PHE A 298 29.61 -25.19 -25.90
CA PHE A 298 29.14 -24.67 -27.18
C PHE A 298 30.26 -24.54 -28.22
N LEU A 299 31.43 -24.02 -27.83
CA LEU A 299 32.61 -23.95 -28.70
C LEU A 299 33.15 -25.35 -29.04
N GLY A 300 33.05 -26.31 -28.11
CA GLY A 300 33.37 -27.71 -28.35
C GLY A 300 32.50 -28.33 -29.45
N LEU A 301 31.19 -28.07 -29.40
CA LEU A 301 30.23 -28.53 -30.42
C LEU A 301 30.46 -27.87 -31.79
N LEU A 302 30.75 -26.57 -31.83
CA LEU A 302 31.12 -25.88 -33.07
C LEU A 302 32.40 -26.44 -33.70
N LYS A 303 33.35 -26.92 -32.88
CA LYS A 303 34.59 -27.52 -33.37
C LYS A 303 34.38 -28.97 -33.86
N GLN A 304 33.46 -29.70 -33.25
CA GLN A 304 33.05 -31.05 -33.71
C GLN A 304 32.22 -31.01 -35.00
N GLY A 305 31.45 -29.95 -35.24
CA GLY A 305 30.72 -29.73 -36.50
C GLY A 305 31.60 -29.49 -37.73
N LYS A 306 32.94 -29.56 -37.60
CA LYS A 306 33.90 -29.35 -38.69
C LYS A 306 34.52 -30.63 -39.26
N GLU A 307 34.19 -31.81 -38.73
CA GLU A 307 34.45 -33.08 -39.42
C GLU A 307 33.22 -33.47 -40.24
N PHE A 308 33.16 -32.96 -41.47
CA PHE A 308 32.42 -33.66 -42.53
C PHE A 308 33.16 -34.97 -42.81
N PRO A 309 32.49 -36.14 -42.81
CA PRO A 309 33.08 -37.34 -43.37
C PRO A 309 33.34 -37.05 -44.85
N ASN A 310 34.58 -37.24 -45.31
CA ASN A 310 34.91 -37.28 -46.73
C ASN A 310 34.01 -38.34 -47.37
N LEU A 311 32.99 -37.87 -48.09
CA LEU A 311 32.37 -38.61 -49.16
C LEU A 311 33.28 -38.49 -50.39
N GLU A 312 33.43 -39.63 -51.07
CA GLU A 312 34.14 -39.85 -52.34
C GLU A 312 35.66 -40.13 -52.21
N GLN A 313 36.22 -41.20 -52.80
CA GLN A 313 35.69 -42.10 -53.85
C GLN A 313 36.64 -43.30 -54.03
N GLU A 314 36.11 -44.40 -54.57
CA GLU A 314 36.87 -45.23 -55.54
C GLU A 314 37.36 -44.38 -56.72
#